data_AF-A0A2Z4ZQ66-F1
#
_entry.id   AF-A0A2Z4ZQ66-F1
#
_cell.length_a   1.000
_cell.length_b   1.000
_cell.length_c   1.000
_cell.angle_alpha   90.00
_cell.angle_beta   90.00
_cell.angle_gamma   90.00
#
_symmetry.space_group_name_H-M   'P 1'
#
loop_
_entity.id
_entity.type
_entity.pdbx_description
1 polymer ?
#
loop_
_entity_poly.entity_id
_entity_poly.type
_entity_poly.pdbx_seq_one_letter_code
_entity_poly.pdbx_strand_id
1 'polypeptide(L)'
;MEDLFSQISERLNNRRFAVANNAQGLSGAGTIFHYRVEEGAISSTYQGGRIRVGNQVGRVTGPDTIELLYQCLTTDGEILAGWSRGRVGVDHAGRTTLTFVWGWLSGAVGGGESSYVELGA
;
A
#
# COMPACT_ATOMS: atom_id res chain seq x y z
N MET A 1 -21.35 7.95 -5.99
CA MET A 1 -19.88 8.07 -6.15
C MET A 1 -19.27 8.63 -4.87
N GLU A 2 -19.84 9.70 -4.30
CA GLU A 2 -19.43 10.26 -3.00
C GLU A 2 -19.38 9.23 -1.84
N ASP A 3 -20.39 8.37 -1.74
CA ASP A 3 -20.47 7.36 -0.66
C ASP A 3 -19.33 6.32 -0.69
N LEU A 4 -18.89 5.92 -1.89
CA LEU A 4 -17.81 4.96 -2.09
C LEU A 4 -16.45 5.52 -1.60
N PHE A 5 -16.22 6.81 -1.84
CA PHE A 5 -14.99 7.46 -1.42
C PHE A 5 -14.96 7.69 0.09
N SER A 6 -16.12 7.91 0.73
CA SER A 6 -16.22 8.11 2.18
C SER A 6 -15.66 6.92 2.95
N GLN A 7 -16.09 5.70 2.60
CA GLN A 7 -15.67 4.50 3.33
C GLN A 7 -14.16 4.22 3.22
N ILE A 8 -13.59 4.29 2.02
CA ILE A 8 -12.16 4.08 1.83
C ILE A 8 -11.36 5.22 2.47
N SER A 9 -11.81 6.46 2.35
CA SER A 9 -11.16 7.59 3.01
C SER A 9 -11.12 7.41 4.52
N GLU A 10 -12.24 7.05 5.15
CA GLU A 10 -12.30 6.75 6.59
C GLU A 10 -11.31 5.66 7.01
N ARG A 11 -11.07 4.66 6.16
CA ARG A 11 -10.25 3.48 6.43
C ARG A 11 -8.78 3.62 6.06
N LEU A 12 -8.40 4.60 5.24
CA LEU A 12 -7.02 4.79 4.79
C LEU A 12 -6.44 6.15 5.17
N ASN A 13 -7.25 7.21 5.16
CA ASN A 13 -6.74 8.56 5.24
C ASN A 13 -6.05 8.80 6.59
N ASN A 14 -4.80 9.26 6.54
CA ASN A 14 -3.94 9.49 7.67
C ASN A 14 -3.66 8.24 8.54
N ARG A 15 -3.88 7.04 8.00
CA ARG A 15 -3.62 5.78 8.71
C ARG A 15 -2.32 5.14 8.27
N ARG A 16 -1.72 4.37 9.19
CA ARG A 16 -0.43 3.71 9.00
C ARG A 16 -0.61 2.20 8.98
N PHE A 17 0.16 1.53 8.13
CA PHE A 17 0.06 0.08 7.93
C PHE A 17 1.44 -0.56 7.98
N ALA A 18 1.52 -1.72 8.62
CA ALA A 18 2.69 -2.59 8.59
C ALA A 18 2.43 -3.79 7.68
N VAL A 19 3.50 -4.31 7.08
CA VAL A 19 3.44 -5.53 6.26
C VAL A 19 3.17 -6.72 7.18
N ALA A 20 2.07 -7.43 6.92
CA ALA A 20 1.74 -8.69 7.57
C ALA A 20 2.32 -9.89 6.81
N ASN A 21 2.28 -9.85 5.47
CA ASN A 21 2.92 -10.84 4.61
C ASN A 21 3.36 -10.21 3.28
N ASN A 22 4.55 -10.57 2.79
CA ASN A 22 5.05 -10.21 1.46
C ASN A 22 6.21 -11.13 1.04
N ALA A 23 5.94 -12.42 0.88
CA ALA A 23 6.97 -13.43 0.68
C ALA A 23 7.86 -13.17 -0.55
N GLN A 24 7.31 -12.59 -1.62
CA GLN A 24 8.02 -12.37 -2.89
C GLN A 24 8.52 -10.93 -3.08
N GLY A 25 8.19 -10.01 -2.17
CA GLY A 25 8.40 -8.58 -2.39
C GLY A 25 9.54 -7.97 -1.59
N LEU A 26 9.77 -6.67 -1.83
CA LEU A 26 10.85 -5.92 -1.19
C LEU A 26 10.52 -5.55 0.26
N SER A 27 9.29 -5.08 0.51
CA SER A 27 8.84 -4.61 1.83
C SER A 27 8.65 -5.78 2.78
N GLY A 28 9.01 -5.60 4.05
CA GLY A 28 8.87 -6.60 5.10
C GLY A 28 8.26 -6.02 6.38
N ALA A 29 8.28 -6.78 7.47
CA ALA A 29 7.62 -6.39 8.74
C ALA A 29 8.06 -5.02 9.30
N GLY A 30 9.28 -4.57 8.99
CA GLY A 30 9.80 -3.25 9.38
C GLY A 30 9.43 -2.10 8.44
N THR A 31 8.71 -2.36 7.34
CA THR A 31 8.29 -1.32 6.39
C THR A 31 6.92 -0.79 6.78
N ILE A 32 6.83 0.52 7.00
CA ILE A 32 5.59 1.21 7.36
C ILE A 32 5.14 2.09 6.21
N PHE A 33 3.83 2.02 5.91
CA PHE A 33 3.15 2.81 4.91
C PHE A 33 2.25 3.83 5.60
N HIS A 34 2.20 5.07 5.11
CA HIS A 34 1.30 6.12 5.58
C HIS A 34 0.49 6.66 4.42
N TYR A 35 -0.82 6.42 4.45
CA TYR A 35 -1.74 6.78 3.38
C TYR A 35 -2.42 8.14 3.62
N ARG A 36 -2.71 8.82 2.52
CA ARG A 36 -3.57 10.00 2.44
C ARG A 36 -4.58 9.79 1.32
N VAL A 37 -5.82 10.17 1.57
CA VAL A 37 -6.91 10.08 0.61
C VAL A 37 -7.62 11.42 0.52
N GLU A 38 -7.76 11.93 -0.71
CA GLU A 38 -8.43 13.18 -1.02
C GLU A 38 -9.27 12.95 -2.28
N GLU A 39 -10.60 13.06 -2.17
CA GLU A 39 -11.52 12.92 -3.30
C GLU A 39 -11.31 11.65 -4.16
N GLY A 40 -10.96 10.53 -3.52
CA GLY A 40 -10.71 9.25 -4.20
C GLY A 40 -9.31 9.12 -4.81
N ALA A 41 -8.49 10.19 -4.82
CA ALA A 41 -7.07 10.12 -5.08
C ALA A 41 -6.33 9.60 -3.84
N ILE A 42 -5.36 8.72 -4.05
CA ILE A 42 -4.56 8.11 -2.99
C ILE A 42 -3.11 8.53 -3.19
N SER A 43 -2.48 8.99 -2.12
CA SER A 43 -1.03 9.12 -2.05
C SER A 43 -0.52 8.45 -0.78
N SER A 44 0.71 7.95 -0.81
CA SER A 44 1.34 7.41 0.39
C SER A 44 2.86 7.55 0.35
N THR A 45 3.45 7.53 1.53
CA THR A 45 4.90 7.33 1.69
C THR A 45 5.14 6.03 2.44
N TYR A 46 6.27 5.40 2.18
CA TYR A 46 6.68 4.20 2.91
C TYR A 46 8.19 4.10 3.06
N GLN A 47 8.63 3.52 4.17
CA GLN A 47 10.05 3.36 4.49
C GLN A 47 10.25 2.25 5.51
N GLY A 48 11.49 1.76 5.62
CA GLY A 48 11.91 0.76 6.60
C GLY A 48 12.21 -0.60 5.98
N GLY A 49 13.01 -1.40 6.69
CA GLY A 49 13.64 -2.59 6.12
C GLY A 49 14.63 -2.22 5.02
N ARG A 50 14.48 -2.81 3.83
CA ARG A 50 15.33 -2.55 2.65
C ARG A 50 14.95 -1.27 1.88
N ILE A 51 13.92 -0.55 2.32
CA ILE A 51 13.42 0.64 1.64
C ILE A 51 13.91 1.88 2.38
N ARG A 52 14.74 2.68 1.71
CA ARG A 52 15.21 3.96 2.22
C ARG A 52 14.11 5.01 2.13
N VAL A 53 13.47 5.13 0.97
CA VAL A 53 12.32 6.01 0.74
C VAL A 53 11.46 5.45 -0.38
N GLY A 54 10.14 5.44 -0.18
CA GLY A 54 9.16 4.98 -1.14
C GLY A 54 7.95 5.91 -1.18
N ASN A 55 7.35 6.02 -2.35
CA ASN A 55 6.13 6.80 -2.57
C ASN A 55 5.14 5.99 -3.42
N GLN A 56 3.86 6.24 -3.21
CA GLN A 56 2.79 5.66 -4.02
C GLN A 56 1.79 6.73 -4.44
N VAL A 57 1.21 6.55 -5.61
CA VAL A 57 0.08 7.33 -6.12
C VAL A 57 -0.95 6.39 -6.70
N GLY A 58 -2.22 6.73 -6.59
CA GLY A 58 -3.26 5.86 -7.10
C GLY A 58 -4.65 6.42 -6.88
N ARG A 59 -5.63 5.52 -6.96
CA ARG A 59 -7.05 5.88 -6.91
C ARG A 59 -7.91 4.76 -6.35
N VAL A 60 -9.06 5.16 -5.84
CA VAL A 60 -10.18 4.28 -5.58
C VAL A 60 -10.78 3.79 -6.90
N THR A 61 -11.09 2.49 -6.99
CA THR A 61 -11.62 1.84 -8.19
C THR A 61 -12.97 1.15 -7.97
N GLY A 62 -13.44 1.06 -6.72
CA GLY A 62 -14.67 0.40 -6.34
C GLY A 62 -14.99 0.64 -4.85
N PRO A 63 -16.01 -0.05 -4.29
CA PRO A 63 -16.41 0.14 -2.89
C PRO A 63 -15.30 -0.15 -1.89
N ASP A 64 -14.47 -1.15 -2.19
CA ASP A 64 -13.38 -1.61 -1.32
C ASP A 64 -12.10 -1.89 -2.13
N THR A 65 -11.99 -1.40 -3.36
CA THR A 65 -10.85 -1.66 -4.24
C THR A 65 -10.08 -0.40 -4.60
N ILE A 66 -8.77 -0.54 -4.72
CA ILE A 66 -7.84 0.54 -5.07
C ILE A 66 -6.81 0.06 -6.10
N GLU A 67 -6.22 0.99 -6.83
CA GLU A 67 -5.11 0.74 -7.74
C GLU A 67 -4.00 1.75 -7.47
N LEU A 68 -2.76 1.27 -7.34
CA LEU A 68 -1.60 2.10 -7.01
C LEU A 68 -0.45 1.85 -7.98
N LEU A 69 0.28 2.91 -8.30
CA LEU A 69 1.65 2.87 -8.77
C LEU A 69 2.57 3.20 -7.60
N TYR A 70 3.72 2.53 -7.54
CA TYR A 70 4.70 2.74 -6.48
C TYR A 70 6.11 2.77 -7.03
N GLN A 71 6.98 3.48 -6.30
CA GLN A 71 8.42 3.52 -6.56
C GLN A 71 9.20 3.71 -5.26
N CYS A 72 10.43 3.22 -5.22
CA CYS A 72 11.32 3.40 -4.08
C CYS A 72 12.80 3.44 -4.46
N LEU A 73 13.58 4.03 -3.55
CA LEU A 73 15.02 3.89 -3.43
C LEU A 73 15.32 2.87 -2.33
N THR A 74 16.08 1.83 -2.64
CA THR A 74 16.51 0.81 -1.67
C THR A 74 17.68 1.30 -0.82
N THR A 75 17.99 0.58 0.26
CA THR A 75 19.20 0.83 1.06
C THR A 75 20.49 0.59 0.28
N ASP A 76 20.42 -0.23 -0.77
CA ASP A 76 21.55 -0.58 -1.63
C ASP A 76 21.68 0.38 -2.83
N GLY A 77 20.81 1.40 -2.92
CA GLY A 77 20.85 2.44 -3.93
C GLY A 77 20.09 2.12 -5.23
N GLU A 78 19.34 1.01 -5.26
CA GLU A 78 18.54 0.63 -6.42
C GLU A 78 17.25 1.45 -6.50
N ILE A 79 16.81 1.77 -7.71
CA ILE A 79 15.53 2.43 -7.96
C ILE A 79 14.58 1.41 -8.59
N LEU A 80 13.50 1.09 -7.87
CA LEU A 80 12.50 0.12 -8.30
C LEU A 80 11.13 0.80 -8.44
N ALA A 81 10.31 0.34 -9.39
CA ALA A 81 8.93 0.81 -9.57
C ALA A 81 8.00 -0.34 -9.96
N GLY A 82 6.73 -0.23 -9.61
CA GLY A 82 5.73 -1.26 -9.86
C GLY A 82 4.29 -0.77 -9.78
N TRP A 83 3.36 -1.70 -9.97
CA TRP A 83 1.92 -1.50 -9.89
C TRP A 83 1.32 -2.46 -8.87
N SER A 84 0.17 -2.10 -8.29
CA SER A 84 -0.60 -3.00 -7.43
C SER A 84 -2.09 -2.72 -7.53
N ARG A 85 -2.88 -3.78 -7.34
CA ARG A 85 -4.34 -3.71 -7.19
C ARG A 85 -4.69 -4.27 -5.83
N GLY A 86 -5.38 -3.45 -5.05
CA GLY A 86 -5.62 -3.69 -3.65
C GLY A 86 -7.09 -3.84 -3.29
N ARG A 87 -7.35 -4.55 -2.21
CA ARG A 87 -8.65 -4.60 -1.53
C ARG A 87 -8.49 -4.12 -0.08
N VAL A 88 -9.40 -3.26 0.36
CA VAL A 88 -9.52 -2.75 1.72
C VAL A 88 -10.50 -3.64 2.48
N GLY A 89 -10.08 -4.16 3.62
CA GLY A 89 -10.87 -5.05 4.46
C GLY A 89 -10.78 -4.67 5.93
N VAL A 90 -11.35 -5.54 6.77
CA VAL A 90 -11.32 -5.40 8.23
C VAL A 90 -11.03 -6.77 8.83
N ASP A 91 -10.15 -6.84 9.82
CA ASP A 91 -9.88 -8.07 10.56
C ASP A 91 -10.88 -8.33 11.70
N HIS A 92 -10.72 -9.44 12.41
CA HIS A 92 -11.61 -9.84 13.51
C HIS A 92 -11.57 -8.86 14.69
N ALA A 93 -10.52 -8.04 14.79
CA ALA A 93 -10.35 -7.02 15.82
C ALA A 93 -10.83 -5.63 15.36
N GLY A 94 -11.40 -5.51 14.16
CA GLY A 94 -11.90 -4.25 13.62
C GLY A 94 -10.84 -3.37 12.96
N ARG A 95 -9.58 -3.83 12.87
CA ARG A 95 -8.48 -3.09 12.24
C ARG A 95 -8.59 -3.16 10.73
N THR A 96 -8.21 -2.08 10.05
CA THR A 96 -8.20 -2.07 8.60
C THR A 96 -7.11 -3.01 8.08
N THR A 97 -7.44 -3.82 7.08
CA THR A 97 -6.50 -4.69 6.38
C THR A 97 -6.43 -4.32 4.92
N LEU A 98 -5.26 -4.56 4.31
CA LEU A 98 -5.07 -4.40 2.87
C LEU A 98 -4.52 -5.71 2.31
N THR A 99 -5.03 -6.13 1.16
CA THR A 99 -4.45 -7.21 0.36
C THR A 99 -4.19 -6.71 -1.04
N PHE A 100 -3.06 -7.09 -1.62
CA PHE A 100 -2.66 -6.64 -2.96
C PHE A 100 -2.17 -7.79 -3.81
N VAL A 101 -2.49 -7.72 -5.10
CA VAL A 101 -1.69 -8.34 -6.16
C VAL A 101 -0.83 -7.25 -6.77
N TRP A 102 0.46 -7.51 -6.96
CA TRP A 102 1.41 -6.52 -7.45
C TRP A 102 2.37 -7.09 -8.48
N GLY A 103 2.97 -6.20 -9.28
CA GLY A 103 4.01 -6.54 -10.25
C GLY A 103 5.03 -5.41 -10.42
N TRP A 104 6.23 -5.76 -10.87
CA TRP A 104 7.28 -4.78 -11.17
C TRP A 104 7.10 -4.16 -12.57
N LEU A 105 7.44 -2.88 -12.68
CA LEU A 105 7.51 -2.11 -13.93
C LEU A 105 8.96 -1.82 -14.33
N SER A 106 9.83 -1.58 -13.35
CA SER A 106 11.25 -1.26 -13.57
C SER A 106 12.10 -1.68 -12.39
N GLY A 107 13.36 -2.01 -12.67
CA GLY A 107 14.37 -2.39 -11.68
C GLY A 107 14.30 -3.85 -11.21
N ALA A 108 13.18 -4.53 -11.42
CA ALA A 108 12.99 -5.95 -11.12
C ALA A 108 11.95 -6.59 -12.06
N VAL A 109 11.84 -7.91 -12.02
CA VAL A 109 10.86 -8.69 -12.81
C VAL A 109 9.98 -9.54 -11.90
N GLY A 110 8.79 -9.87 -12.38
CA GLY A 110 7.83 -10.70 -11.66
C GLY A 110 6.83 -9.89 -10.83
N GLY A 111 6.15 -10.60 -9.94
CA GLY A 111 5.05 -10.08 -9.13
C GLY A 111 4.73 -11.01 -7.98
N GLY A 112 3.73 -10.65 -7.18
CA GLY A 112 3.33 -11.43 -6.04
C GLY A 112 2.11 -10.89 -5.35
N GLU A 113 1.90 -11.39 -4.13
CA GLU A 113 0.82 -10.97 -3.26
C GLU A 113 1.40 -10.42 -1.96
N SER A 114 0.70 -9.45 -1.37
CA SER A 114 1.08 -8.90 -0.08
C SER A 114 -0.15 -8.54 0.74
N SER A 115 0.00 -8.59 2.06
CA SER A 115 -1.02 -8.17 3.01
C SER A 115 -0.45 -7.27 4.08
N TYR A 116 -1.30 -6.36 4.55
CA TYR A 116 -0.94 -5.29 5.47
C TYR A 116 -2.04 -5.15 6.50
N VAL A 117 -1.64 -4.75 7.71
CA VAL A 117 -2.57 -4.49 8.79
C VAL A 117 -2.32 -3.10 9.33
N GLU A 118 -3.40 -2.40 9.64
CA GLU A 118 -3.35 -1.11 10.29
C GLU A 118 -2.60 -1.19 11.62
N LEU A 119 -1.69 -0.24 11.81
CA LEU A 119 -1.10 0.04 13.11
C LEU A 119 -2.15 0.76 13.94
N GLY A 120 -2.34 0.29 15.18
CA GLY A 120 -3.13 1.02 16.17
C GLY A 120 -2.66 2.47 16.29
N ALA A 121 -3.59 3.36 16.62
CA ALA A 121 -3.29 4.76 16.91
C ALA A 121 -2.26 4.87 18.05
#